data_AF-A0A6A1V2V1-F1
#
_entry.id   AF-A0A6A1V2V1-F1
#
_cell.length_a   1.000
_cell.length_b   1.000
_cell.length_c   1.000
_cell.angle_alpha   90.00
_cell.angle_beta   90.00
_cell.angle_gamma   90.00
#
_symmetry.space_group_name_H-M   'P 1'
#
loop_
_entity.id
_entity.type
_entity.pdbx_description
1 polymer ?
#
loop_
_entity_poly.entity_id
_entity_poly.type
_entity_poly.pdbx_seq_one_letter_code
_entity_poly.pdbx_strand_id
1 'polypeptide(L)'
;MSKFEYPIMSRSEIVAILAESQIASISEHDLFNPNPEFISDLYAGLLFHIDVLREEDHGPLEFAALEQLENPDLHVESARMVKLYNRIKEVLASTECPEKFTLKDLIRPDTGRTEFFLSAILNFGLHRRAKLDFLRPIVDELNAEIEDYNEARERELPLVQDVDAKVKELRLTIAGLNNHQMALRASFRKLKEKTGEMDDKVVHAIERALEEKKSTREVAKNSEKIAMQSYRDKNAIAELYTKVFKKMFKHFGQMQAIQEQDFKALKAKLSDEGVLDKSLEAKLEERQAVTCNQTNYVMSFSELAVLSLKLSLFISVEQLDELRKQLEKERDLKLEDATKDFNNVKLDVESRRRDLEARQKNVEAVVVEVL
;
A
#
# COMPACT_ATOMS: atom_id res chain seq x y z
N MET A 1 -0.90 -91.14 16.28
CA MET A 1 -1.75 -89.95 16.08
C MET A 1 -3.04 -90.21 16.83
N SER A 2 -3.32 -89.45 17.88
CA SER A 2 -4.60 -89.56 18.60
C SER A 2 -5.74 -89.28 17.61
N LYS A 3 -6.67 -90.22 17.47
CA LYS A 3 -7.93 -89.94 16.75
C LYS A 3 -8.61 -88.82 17.53
N PHE A 4 -8.74 -87.64 16.93
CA PHE A 4 -9.55 -86.57 17.50
C PHE A 4 -11.00 -87.04 17.42
N GLU A 5 -11.58 -87.37 18.57
CA GLU A 5 -13.00 -87.68 18.68
C GLU A 5 -13.75 -86.36 18.82
N TYR A 6 -14.84 -86.23 18.06
CA TYR A 6 -15.67 -85.05 18.13
C TYR A 6 -16.25 -84.93 19.55
N PRO A 7 -16.13 -83.77 20.23
CA PRO A 7 -16.48 -83.66 21.63
C PRO A 7 -18.00 -83.80 21.83
N ILE A 8 -18.40 -84.87 22.51
CA ILE A 8 -19.79 -85.17 22.87
C ILE A 8 -19.92 -84.99 24.38
N MET A 9 -21.01 -84.32 24.80
CA MET A 9 -21.34 -84.09 26.19
C MET A 9 -22.30 -85.17 26.68
N SER A 10 -22.20 -85.54 27.96
CA SER A 10 -23.22 -86.36 28.61
C SER A 10 -24.53 -85.59 28.78
N ARG A 11 -25.67 -86.29 28.90
CA ARG A 11 -26.97 -85.65 29.18
C ARG A 11 -26.92 -84.74 30.39
N SER A 12 -26.23 -85.18 31.45
CA SER A 12 -26.10 -84.41 32.69
C SER A 12 -25.39 -83.06 32.45
N GLU A 13 -24.36 -83.04 31.60
CA GLU A 13 -23.63 -81.82 31.24
C GLU A 13 -24.49 -80.92 30.34
N ILE A 14 -25.20 -81.49 29.35
CA ILE A 14 -26.12 -80.76 28.47
C ILE A 14 -27.17 -80.03 29.32
N VAL A 15 -27.82 -80.76 30.23
CA VAL A 15 -28.85 -80.20 31.13
C VAL A 15 -28.27 -79.11 32.03
N ALA A 16 -27.11 -79.35 32.63
CA ALA A 16 -26.45 -78.38 33.49
C ALA A 16 -26.14 -77.08 32.75
N ILE A 17 -25.54 -77.16 31.55
CA ILE A 17 -25.14 -75.99 30.77
C ILE A 17 -26.35 -75.21 30.26
N LEU A 18 -27.42 -75.90 29.84
CA LEU A 18 -28.67 -75.26 29.43
C LEU A 18 -29.29 -74.46 30.57
N ALA A 19 -29.27 -75.01 31.80
CA ALA A 19 -29.77 -74.33 32.98
C ALA A 19 -28.87 -73.15 33.40
N GLU A 20 -27.55 -73.36 33.48
CA GLU A 20 -26.56 -72.32 33.83
C GLU A 20 -26.56 -71.15 32.85
N SER A 21 -26.72 -71.45 31.55
CA SER A 21 -26.80 -70.45 30.50
C SER A 21 -28.21 -69.84 30.37
N GLN A 22 -29.17 -70.22 31.21
CA GLN A 22 -30.56 -69.77 31.20
C GLN A 22 -31.28 -69.97 29.85
N ILE A 23 -30.91 -71.03 29.12
CA ILE A 23 -31.47 -71.36 27.81
C ILE A 23 -32.77 -72.16 27.98
N ALA A 24 -32.74 -73.18 28.83
CA ALA A 24 -33.89 -74.02 29.12
C ALA A 24 -33.74 -74.72 30.48
N SER A 25 -34.84 -74.88 31.22
CA SER A 25 -34.88 -75.64 32.48
C SER A 25 -35.49 -77.02 32.22
N ILE A 26 -34.63 -77.99 31.90
CA ILE A 26 -35.02 -79.34 31.47
C ILE A 26 -34.42 -80.42 32.37
N SER A 27 -34.91 -81.65 32.28
CA SER A 27 -34.35 -82.84 32.93
C SER A 27 -33.71 -83.80 31.93
N GLU A 28 -32.88 -84.73 32.39
CA GLU A 28 -32.32 -85.77 31.50
C GLU A 28 -33.39 -86.65 30.85
N HIS A 29 -34.56 -86.80 31.50
CA HIS A 29 -35.67 -87.58 30.97
C HIS A 29 -36.28 -86.93 29.72
N ASP A 30 -36.29 -85.60 29.65
CA ASP A 30 -36.82 -84.86 28.49
C ASP A 30 -35.96 -85.07 27.24
N LEU A 31 -34.66 -85.34 27.41
CA LEU A 31 -33.74 -85.71 26.33
C LEU A 31 -33.79 -87.19 25.99
N PHE A 32 -34.20 -88.06 26.91
CA PHE A 32 -34.26 -89.50 26.67
C PHE A 32 -35.34 -89.88 25.66
N ASN A 33 -36.48 -89.18 25.68
CA ASN A 33 -37.56 -89.35 24.71
C ASN A 33 -37.96 -87.98 24.13
N PRO A 34 -37.14 -87.44 23.21
CA PRO A 34 -37.33 -86.09 22.71
C PRO A 34 -38.65 -85.99 21.92
N ASN A 35 -39.45 -84.95 22.19
CA ASN A 35 -40.63 -84.65 21.38
C ASN A 35 -40.34 -83.52 20.37
N PRO A 36 -40.94 -83.54 19.16
CA PRO A 36 -40.63 -82.59 18.08
C PRO A 36 -40.79 -81.12 18.47
N GLU A 37 -41.87 -80.78 19.17
CA GLU A 37 -42.18 -79.42 19.61
C GLU A 37 -41.10 -78.91 20.59
N PHE A 38 -40.80 -79.69 21.62
CA PHE A 38 -39.76 -79.39 22.61
C PHE A 38 -38.38 -79.22 21.98
N ILE A 39 -37.99 -80.11 21.06
CA ILE A 39 -36.68 -80.03 20.41
C ILE A 39 -36.59 -78.80 19.51
N SER A 40 -37.67 -78.44 18.83
CA SER A 40 -37.72 -77.22 18.02
C SER A 40 -37.55 -75.98 18.89
N ASP A 41 -38.26 -75.90 20.01
CA ASP A 41 -38.15 -74.80 20.96
C ASP A 41 -36.76 -74.73 21.61
N LEU A 42 -36.19 -75.89 21.97
CA LEU A 42 -34.87 -75.98 22.56
C LEU A 42 -33.77 -75.50 21.60
N TYR A 43 -33.81 -75.93 20.33
CA TYR A 43 -32.86 -75.43 19.33
C TYR A 43 -33.06 -73.94 19.05
N ALA A 44 -34.31 -73.46 18.98
CA ALA A 44 -34.58 -72.04 18.79
C ALA A 44 -34.00 -71.20 19.93
N GLY A 45 -34.24 -71.61 21.19
CA GLY A 45 -33.66 -70.96 22.37
C GLY A 45 -32.14 -70.99 22.38
N LEU A 46 -31.54 -72.12 22.00
CA LEU A 46 -30.08 -72.26 21.90
C LEU A 46 -29.49 -71.32 20.84
N LEU A 47 -30.10 -71.26 19.66
CA LEU A 47 -29.65 -70.42 18.55
C LEU A 47 -29.84 -68.92 18.85
N PHE A 48 -30.89 -68.54 19.58
CA PHE A 48 -31.08 -67.19 20.08
C PHE A 48 -29.96 -66.82 21.06
N HIS A 49 -29.65 -67.72 22.01
CA HIS A 49 -28.61 -67.49 23.01
C HIS A 49 -27.21 -67.28 22.42
N ILE A 50 -26.87 -67.98 21.34
CA ILE A 50 -25.59 -67.79 20.64
C ILE A 50 -25.60 -66.63 19.64
N ASP A 51 -26.67 -65.82 19.61
CA ASP A 51 -26.85 -64.65 18.74
C ASP A 51 -26.77 -65.01 17.25
N VAL A 52 -27.35 -66.16 16.89
CA VAL A 52 -27.43 -66.66 15.51
C VAL A 52 -28.83 -66.47 14.94
N LEU A 53 -29.87 -66.59 15.75
CA LEU A 53 -31.23 -66.18 15.38
C LEU A 53 -31.46 -64.74 15.86
N ARG A 54 -31.65 -63.80 14.94
CA ARG A 54 -31.93 -62.39 15.27
C ARG A 54 -33.44 -62.19 15.40
N GLU A 55 -33.91 -61.23 16.19
CA GLU A 55 -35.35 -60.95 16.33
C GLU A 55 -36.03 -60.60 14.99
N GLU A 56 -35.29 -60.02 14.05
CA GLU A 56 -35.75 -59.70 12.69
C GLU A 56 -36.10 -60.94 11.85
N ASP A 57 -35.58 -62.13 12.23
CA ASP A 57 -35.93 -63.41 11.61
C ASP A 57 -37.33 -63.92 11.99
N HIS A 58 -38.01 -63.29 12.94
CA HIS A 58 -39.42 -63.57 13.25
C HIS A 58 -40.35 -62.42 12.81
N GLY A 59 -39.85 -61.52 11.96
CA GLY A 59 -40.55 -60.30 11.57
C GLY A 59 -41.55 -60.43 10.39
N PRO A 60 -42.35 -59.39 10.13
CA PRO A 60 -43.36 -59.35 9.06
C PRO A 60 -42.82 -59.55 7.63
N LEU A 61 -41.49 -59.39 7.41
CA LEU A 61 -40.85 -59.60 6.11
C LEU A 61 -41.03 -61.03 5.57
N GLU A 62 -41.30 -62.00 6.45
CA GLU A 62 -41.45 -63.42 6.11
C GLU A 62 -42.82 -63.74 5.47
N PHE A 63 -43.85 -62.96 5.77
CA PHE A 63 -45.19 -63.15 5.20
C PHE A 63 -45.25 -62.78 3.72
N ALA A 64 -44.48 -61.78 3.28
CA ALA A 64 -44.46 -61.35 1.88
C ALA A 64 -43.93 -62.44 0.91
N ALA A 65 -43.06 -63.34 1.38
CA ALA A 65 -42.58 -64.47 0.57
C ALA A 65 -43.62 -65.61 0.53
N LEU A 66 -44.40 -65.79 1.60
CA LEU A 66 -45.47 -66.79 1.67
C LEU A 66 -46.67 -66.42 0.80
N GLU A 67 -46.93 -65.13 0.57
CA GLU A 67 -47.98 -64.64 -0.35
C GLU A 67 -47.83 -65.15 -1.80
N GLN A 68 -46.64 -65.62 -2.20
CA GLN A 68 -46.39 -66.21 -3.51
C GLN A 68 -46.82 -67.69 -3.62
N LEU A 69 -47.16 -68.33 -2.49
CA LEU A 69 -47.58 -69.72 -2.43
C LEU A 69 -49.12 -69.82 -2.46
N GLU A 70 -49.63 -70.90 -3.04
CA GLU A 70 -51.06 -71.22 -2.91
C GLU A 70 -51.40 -71.55 -1.46
N ASN A 71 -52.39 -70.84 -0.91
CA ASN A 71 -52.83 -70.93 0.49
C ASN A 71 -51.71 -70.61 1.51
N PRO A 72 -51.23 -69.35 1.57
CA PRO A 72 -50.09 -68.95 2.41
C PRO A 72 -50.21 -69.37 3.88
N ASP A 73 -51.42 -69.30 4.44
CA ASP A 73 -51.70 -69.63 5.85
C ASP A 73 -51.37 -71.08 6.20
N LEU A 74 -51.48 -72.01 5.24
CA LEU A 74 -51.18 -73.43 5.47
C LEU A 74 -49.67 -73.71 5.52
N HIS A 75 -48.84 -72.76 5.09
CA HIS A 75 -47.38 -72.94 5.00
C HIS A 75 -46.61 -72.28 6.14
N VAL A 76 -47.27 -71.52 7.01
CA VAL A 76 -46.62 -70.74 8.09
C VAL A 76 -45.75 -71.63 8.98
N GLU A 77 -46.28 -72.75 9.48
CA GLU A 77 -45.54 -73.66 10.34
C GLU A 77 -44.42 -74.41 9.60
N SER A 78 -44.68 -74.81 8.35
CA SER A 78 -43.68 -75.43 7.49
C SER A 78 -42.49 -74.48 7.22
N ALA A 79 -42.77 -73.21 6.97
CA ALA A 79 -41.76 -72.19 6.73
C ALA A 79 -40.91 -71.94 7.98
N ARG A 80 -41.53 -71.82 9.16
CA ARG A 80 -40.83 -71.71 10.45
C ARG A 80 -39.89 -72.89 10.67
N MET A 81 -40.37 -74.11 10.43
CA MET A 81 -39.57 -75.32 10.61
C MET A 81 -38.40 -75.41 9.62
N VAL A 82 -38.63 -75.09 8.34
CA VAL A 82 -37.57 -75.08 7.32
C VAL A 82 -36.51 -74.03 7.64
N LYS A 83 -36.91 -72.86 8.16
CA LYS A 83 -35.99 -71.82 8.59
C LYS A 83 -35.13 -72.27 9.76
N LEU A 84 -35.76 -72.82 10.81
CA LEU A 84 -35.05 -73.36 11.96
C LEU A 84 -34.06 -74.45 11.51
N TYR A 85 -34.50 -75.40 10.68
CA TYR A 85 -33.65 -76.43 10.09
C TYR A 85 -32.43 -75.84 9.34
N ASN A 86 -32.67 -74.87 8.46
CA ASN A 86 -31.59 -74.24 7.68
C ASN A 86 -30.59 -73.54 8.60
N ARG A 87 -31.07 -72.84 9.64
CA ARG A 87 -30.18 -72.13 10.56
C ARG A 87 -29.35 -73.08 11.43
N ILE A 88 -29.96 -74.14 11.97
CA ILE A 88 -29.24 -75.20 12.70
C ILE A 88 -28.16 -75.81 11.79
N LYS A 89 -28.51 -76.12 10.55
CA LYS A 89 -27.60 -76.70 9.57
C LYS A 89 -26.40 -75.78 9.27
N GLU A 90 -26.61 -74.47 9.14
CA GLU A 90 -25.54 -73.49 8.93
C GLU A 90 -24.58 -73.41 10.13
N VAL A 91 -25.11 -73.40 11.36
CA VAL A 91 -24.28 -73.42 12.57
C VAL A 91 -23.47 -74.69 12.64
N LEU A 92 -24.10 -75.85 12.48
CA LEU A 92 -23.41 -77.14 12.54
C LEU A 92 -22.34 -77.26 11.45
N ALA A 93 -22.59 -76.74 10.25
CA ALA A 93 -21.57 -76.66 9.20
C ALA A 93 -20.37 -75.81 9.62
N SER A 94 -20.59 -74.72 10.36
CA SER A 94 -19.54 -73.85 10.89
C SER A 94 -18.71 -74.50 12.01
N THR A 95 -19.23 -75.57 12.63
CA THR A 95 -18.51 -76.36 13.66
C THR A 95 -17.74 -77.55 13.09
N GLU A 96 -17.68 -77.71 11.75
CA GLU A 96 -17.12 -78.88 11.08
C GLU A 96 -17.72 -80.20 11.60
N CYS A 97 -19.02 -80.18 11.91
CA CYS A 97 -19.75 -81.32 12.45
C CYS A 97 -19.70 -82.52 11.48
N PRO A 98 -19.26 -83.72 11.91
CA PRO A 98 -19.10 -84.86 11.02
C PRO A 98 -20.42 -85.48 10.58
N GLU A 99 -21.48 -85.33 11.39
CA GLU A 99 -22.82 -85.82 11.10
C GLU A 99 -23.66 -84.77 10.40
N LYS A 100 -24.46 -85.19 9.42
CA LYS A 100 -25.37 -84.27 8.71
C LYS A 100 -26.67 -84.12 9.48
N PHE A 101 -27.00 -82.88 9.83
CA PHE A 101 -28.33 -82.53 10.30
C PHE A 101 -29.35 -82.61 9.16
N THR A 102 -30.49 -83.23 9.42
CA THR A 102 -31.57 -83.45 8.45
C THR A 102 -32.90 -83.01 9.05
N LEU A 103 -33.90 -82.77 8.22
CA LEU A 103 -35.23 -82.39 8.70
C LEU A 103 -35.87 -83.47 9.61
N LYS A 104 -35.45 -84.73 9.46
CA LYS A 104 -35.89 -85.83 10.36
C LYS A 104 -35.49 -85.59 11.81
N ASP A 105 -34.39 -84.88 12.04
CA ASP A 105 -33.88 -84.59 13.38
C ASP A 105 -34.77 -83.58 14.14
N LEU A 106 -35.65 -82.86 13.43
CA LEU A 106 -36.70 -82.02 14.02
C LEU A 106 -38.05 -82.74 14.06
N ILE A 107 -38.48 -83.36 12.95
CA ILE A 107 -39.83 -83.96 12.83
C ILE A 107 -39.95 -85.26 13.63
N ARG A 108 -38.87 -86.04 13.74
CA ARG A 108 -38.84 -87.31 14.47
C ARG A 108 -37.50 -87.46 15.18
N PRO A 109 -37.28 -86.66 16.24
CA PRO A 109 -35.99 -86.59 16.90
C PRO A 109 -35.62 -87.96 17.49
N ASP A 110 -34.35 -88.32 17.32
CA ASP A 110 -33.74 -89.50 17.91
C ASP A 110 -32.88 -89.07 19.10
N THR A 111 -32.91 -89.84 20.19
CA THR A 111 -32.20 -89.56 21.44
C THR A 111 -30.70 -89.31 21.21
N GLY A 112 -30.02 -90.24 20.53
CA GLY A 112 -28.56 -90.15 20.33
C GLY A 112 -28.17 -89.02 19.39
N ARG A 113 -28.94 -88.81 18.32
CA ARG A 113 -28.69 -87.70 17.37
C ARG A 113 -28.95 -86.33 17.99
N THR A 114 -30.00 -86.22 18.81
CA THR A 114 -30.33 -84.98 19.53
C THR A 114 -29.21 -84.60 20.48
N GLU A 115 -28.73 -85.54 21.30
CA GLU A 115 -27.60 -85.32 22.21
C GLU A 115 -26.33 -84.90 21.45
N PHE A 116 -26.06 -85.55 20.31
CA PHE A 116 -24.90 -85.26 19.49
C PHE A 116 -24.92 -83.81 18.94
N PHE A 117 -26.04 -83.40 18.35
CA PHE A 117 -26.15 -82.04 17.78
C PHE A 117 -26.28 -80.95 18.84
N LEU A 118 -26.95 -81.21 19.96
CA LEU A 118 -26.94 -80.29 21.10
C LEU A 118 -25.52 -80.10 21.64
N SER A 119 -24.75 -81.18 21.79
CA SER A 119 -23.34 -81.11 22.21
C SER A 119 -22.51 -80.24 21.26
N ALA A 120 -22.67 -80.43 19.94
CA ALA A 120 -21.97 -79.66 18.93
C ALA A 120 -22.23 -78.15 19.07
N ILE A 121 -23.51 -77.75 19.15
CA ILE A 121 -23.90 -76.34 19.20
C ILE A 121 -23.56 -75.72 20.55
N LEU A 122 -23.74 -76.45 21.66
CA LEU A 122 -23.39 -75.98 23.01
C LEU A 122 -21.89 -75.75 23.14
N ASN A 123 -21.06 -76.68 22.68
CA ASN A 123 -19.61 -76.52 22.69
C ASN A 123 -19.16 -75.30 21.88
N PHE A 124 -19.77 -75.10 20.70
CA PHE A 124 -19.54 -73.89 19.91
C PHE A 124 -19.96 -72.62 20.67
N GLY A 125 -21.14 -72.61 21.28
CA GLY A 125 -21.65 -71.49 22.06
C GLY A 125 -20.75 -71.13 23.24
N LEU A 126 -20.27 -72.12 23.99
CA LEU A 126 -19.33 -71.93 25.09
C LEU A 126 -17.99 -71.37 24.60
N HIS A 127 -17.44 -71.93 23.51
CA HIS A 127 -16.20 -71.42 22.93
C HIS A 127 -16.33 -69.98 22.44
N ARG A 128 -17.42 -69.67 21.74
CA ARG A 128 -17.72 -68.32 21.25
C ARG A 128 -17.85 -67.34 22.41
N ARG A 129 -18.56 -67.69 23.49
CA ARG A 129 -18.70 -66.85 24.69
C ARG A 129 -17.34 -66.55 25.31
N ALA A 130 -16.53 -67.57 25.57
CA ALA A 130 -15.19 -67.38 26.13
C ALA A 130 -14.30 -66.49 25.25
N LYS A 131 -14.42 -66.59 23.92
CA LYS A 131 -13.71 -65.70 22.98
C LYS A 131 -14.22 -64.27 23.03
N LEU A 132 -15.53 -64.06 23.12
CA LEU A 132 -16.11 -62.72 23.25
C LEU A 132 -15.74 -62.07 24.59
N ASP A 133 -15.77 -62.83 25.68
CA ASP A 133 -15.35 -62.36 27.00
C ASP A 133 -13.87 -61.95 27.00
N PHE A 134 -13.01 -62.71 26.30
CA PHE A 134 -11.61 -62.36 26.10
C PHE A 134 -11.42 -61.07 25.28
N LEU A 135 -12.25 -60.84 24.26
CA LEU A 135 -12.19 -59.64 23.42
C LEU A 135 -12.82 -58.41 24.09
N ARG A 136 -13.70 -58.61 25.08
CA ARG A 136 -14.42 -57.55 25.77
C ARG A 136 -13.51 -56.41 26.27
N PRO A 137 -12.41 -56.65 27.01
CA PRO A 137 -11.55 -55.58 27.48
C PRO A 137 -10.92 -54.77 26.33
N ILE A 138 -10.59 -55.41 25.20
CA ILE A 138 -10.01 -54.72 24.03
C ILE A 138 -11.04 -53.79 23.39
N VAL A 139 -12.30 -54.25 23.30
CA VAL A 139 -13.40 -53.42 22.80
C VAL A 139 -13.67 -52.24 23.73
N ASP A 140 -13.66 -52.46 25.03
CA ASP A 140 -13.89 -51.40 26.02
C ASP A 140 -12.74 -50.37 26.02
N GLU A 141 -11.47 -50.80 25.86
CA GLU A 141 -10.30 -49.93 25.70
C GLU A 141 -10.38 -49.06 24.43
N LEU A 142 -10.70 -49.68 23.27
CA LEU A 142 -10.88 -48.95 22.02
C LEU A 142 -12.03 -47.94 22.09
N ASN A 143 -13.13 -48.28 22.75
CA ASN A 143 -14.24 -47.36 22.95
C ASN A 143 -13.83 -46.15 23.79
N ALA A 144 -13.05 -46.36 24.85
CA ALA A 144 -12.51 -45.26 25.66
C ALA A 144 -11.55 -44.36 24.86
N GLU A 145 -10.65 -44.93 24.05
CA GLU A 145 -9.76 -44.16 23.18
C GLU A 145 -10.53 -43.33 22.13
N ILE A 146 -11.61 -43.89 21.56
CA ILE A 146 -12.49 -43.17 20.64
C ILE A 146 -13.17 -41.99 21.36
N GLU A 147 -13.62 -42.18 22.59
CA GLU A 147 -14.24 -41.13 23.41
C GLU A 147 -13.24 -40.00 23.70
N ASP A 148 -12.03 -40.33 24.17
CA ASP A 148 -10.95 -39.37 24.42
C ASP A 148 -10.60 -38.55 23.17
N TYR A 149 -10.50 -39.20 22.00
CA TYR A 149 -10.21 -38.52 20.73
C TYR A 149 -11.35 -37.58 20.32
N ASN A 150 -12.60 -38.00 20.51
CA ASN A 150 -13.76 -37.15 20.23
C ASN A 150 -13.79 -35.93 21.15
N GLU A 151 -13.53 -36.09 22.46
CA GLU A 151 -13.44 -34.98 23.40
C GLU A 151 -12.29 -34.00 23.06
N ALA A 152 -11.13 -34.51 22.64
CA ALA A 152 -10.03 -33.68 22.18
C ALA A 152 -10.43 -32.87 20.93
N ARG A 153 -11.08 -33.52 19.96
CA ARG A 153 -11.58 -32.86 18.74
C ARG A 153 -12.60 -31.76 19.06
N GLU A 154 -13.53 -32.00 19.98
CA GLU A 154 -14.50 -30.99 20.42
C GLU A 154 -13.82 -29.80 21.12
N ARG A 155 -12.77 -30.04 21.91
CA ARG A 155 -11.96 -28.97 22.53
C ARG A 155 -11.19 -28.14 21.52
N GLU A 156 -10.71 -28.73 20.43
CA GLU A 156 -9.97 -28.03 19.38
C GLU A 156 -10.89 -27.26 18.41
N LEU A 157 -12.14 -27.68 18.24
CA LEU A 157 -13.11 -27.06 17.35
C LEU A 157 -13.23 -25.51 17.48
N PRO A 158 -13.37 -24.92 18.69
CA PRO A 158 -13.45 -23.46 18.81
C PRO A 158 -12.14 -22.76 18.42
N LEU A 159 -10.98 -23.37 18.70
CA LEU A 159 -9.68 -22.78 18.32
C LEU A 159 -9.53 -22.72 16.80
N VAL A 160 -9.98 -23.76 16.10
CA VAL A 160 -9.99 -23.79 14.63
C VAL A 160 -10.93 -22.71 14.08
N GLN A 161 -12.09 -22.50 14.69
CA GLN A 161 -13.03 -21.45 14.30
C GLN A 161 -12.46 -20.04 14.53
N ASP A 162 -11.77 -19.80 15.64
CA ASP A 162 -11.10 -18.54 15.93
C ASP A 162 -9.98 -18.24 14.92
N VAL A 163 -9.17 -19.24 14.58
CA VAL A 163 -8.13 -19.11 13.55
C VAL A 163 -8.75 -18.80 12.18
N ASP A 164 -9.83 -19.49 11.79
CA ASP A 164 -10.52 -19.23 10.52
C ASP A 164 -11.13 -17.81 10.48
N ALA A 165 -11.73 -17.35 11.59
CA ALA A 165 -12.20 -15.99 11.74
C ALA A 165 -11.06 -14.98 11.58
N LYS A 166 -9.90 -15.24 12.20
CA LYS A 166 -8.74 -14.36 12.09
C LYS A 166 -8.16 -14.32 10.68
N VAL A 167 -8.12 -15.47 9.99
CA VAL A 167 -7.71 -15.55 8.59
C VAL A 167 -8.65 -14.72 7.70
N LYS A 168 -9.96 -14.78 7.93
CA LYS A 168 -10.94 -13.95 7.20
C LYS A 168 -10.72 -12.45 7.44
N GLU A 169 -10.50 -12.04 8.69
CA GLU A 169 -10.21 -10.65 9.04
C GLU A 169 -8.92 -10.14 8.36
N LEU A 170 -7.84 -10.93 8.41
CA LEU A 170 -6.57 -10.59 7.77
C LEU A 170 -6.74 -10.45 6.25
N ARG A 171 -7.49 -11.36 5.60
CA ARG A 171 -7.79 -11.26 4.16
C ARG A 171 -8.51 -9.96 3.81
N LEU A 172 -9.49 -9.54 4.61
CA LEU A 172 -10.18 -8.26 4.43
C LEU A 172 -9.24 -7.07 4.60
N THR A 173 -8.36 -7.12 5.60
CA THR A 173 -7.36 -6.08 5.87
C THR A 173 -6.39 -5.93 4.70
N ILE A 174 -5.86 -7.04 4.18
CA ILE A 174 -4.98 -7.06 3.00
C ILE A 174 -5.70 -6.44 1.79
N ALA A 175 -6.96 -6.78 1.54
CA ALA A 175 -7.73 -6.19 0.46
C ALA A 175 -7.88 -4.66 0.63
N GLY A 176 -8.15 -4.19 1.85
CA GLY A 176 -8.21 -2.77 2.17
C GLY A 176 -6.89 -2.04 1.93
N LEU A 177 -5.78 -2.62 2.40
CA LEU A 177 -4.43 -2.06 2.20
C LEU A 177 -4.04 -2.01 0.72
N ASN A 178 -4.36 -3.04 -0.05
CA ASN A 178 -4.12 -3.07 -1.50
C ASN A 178 -4.88 -1.94 -2.22
N ASN A 179 -6.14 -1.70 -1.84
CA ASN A 179 -6.91 -0.58 -2.38
C ASN A 179 -6.28 0.77 -2.04
N HIS A 180 -5.84 0.94 -0.79
CA HIS A 180 -5.15 2.16 -0.37
C HIS A 180 -3.83 2.37 -1.14
N GLN A 181 -3.03 1.31 -1.30
CA GLN A 181 -1.79 1.34 -2.07
C GLN A 181 -2.05 1.74 -3.53
N MET A 182 -3.12 1.23 -4.15
CA MET A 182 -3.50 1.62 -5.51
C MET A 182 -3.90 3.09 -5.61
N ALA A 183 -4.69 3.59 -4.65
CA ALA A 183 -5.07 5.01 -4.58
C ALA A 183 -3.84 5.91 -4.41
N LEU A 184 -2.91 5.54 -3.52
CA LEU A 184 -1.68 6.29 -3.30
C LEU A 184 -0.81 6.31 -4.55
N ARG A 185 -0.63 5.16 -5.24
CA ARG A 185 0.08 5.08 -6.53
C ARG A 185 -0.54 5.98 -7.60
N ALA A 186 -1.88 6.05 -7.65
CA ALA A 186 -2.57 6.96 -8.57
C ALA A 186 -2.30 8.43 -8.23
N SER A 187 -2.34 8.80 -6.95
CA SER A 187 -2.05 10.17 -6.51
C SER A 187 -0.59 10.57 -6.79
N PHE A 188 0.35 9.66 -6.57
CA PHE A 188 1.77 9.89 -6.84
C PHE A 188 2.03 10.13 -8.33
N ARG A 189 1.39 9.35 -9.22
CA ARG A 189 1.46 9.58 -10.68
C ARG A 189 0.96 10.97 -11.06
N LYS A 190 -0.19 11.39 -10.53
CA LYS A 190 -0.73 12.74 -10.78
C LYS A 190 0.19 13.86 -10.30
N LEU A 191 0.81 13.68 -9.13
CA LEU A 191 1.78 14.66 -8.61
C LEU A 191 3.03 14.71 -9.49
N LYS A 192 3.54 13.56 -9.92
CA LYS A 192 4.70 13.49 -10.81
C LYS A 192 4.45 14.16 -12.16
N GLU A 193 3.28 13.96 -12.75
CA GLU A 193 2.84 14.65 -13.97
C GLU A 193 2.80 16.18 -13.76
N LYS A 194 2.18 16.64 -12.67
CA LYS A 194 2.15 18.08 -12.33
C LYS A 194 3.54 18.67 -12.11
N THR A 195 4.44 17.94 -11.46
CA THR A 195 5.83 18.39 -11.28
C THR A 195 6.51 18.56 -12.63
N GLY A 196 6.37 17.59 -13.54
CA GLY A 196 6.90 17.70 -14.90
C GLY A 196 6.34 18.92 -15.66
N GLU A 197 5.02 19.12 -15.61
CA GLU A 197 4.40 20.31 -16.21
C GLU A 197 4.90 21.63 -15.62
N MET A 198 5.14 21.67 -14.30
CA MET A 198 5.69 22.86 -13.63
C MET A 198 7.16 23.08 -14.03
N ASP A 199 7.96 22.03 -14.10
CA ASP A 199 9.35 22.11 -14.53
C ASP A 199 9.45 22.65 -15.96
N ASP A 200 8.61 22.16 -16.89
CA ASP A 200 8.53 22.68 -18.26
C ASP A 200 8.13 24.16 -18.30
N LYS A 201 7.16 24.57 -17.47
CA LYS A 201 6.75 25.98 -17.35
C LYS A 201 7.88 26.86 -16.80
N VAL A 202 8.65 26.36 -15.83
CA VAL A 202 9.81 27.07 -15.26
C VAL A 202 10.90 27.23 -16.31
N VAL A 203 11.24 26.16 -17.05
CA VAL A 203 12.20 26.22 -18.15
C VAL A 203 11.78 27.26 -19.18
N HIS A 204 10.53 27.20 -19.66
CA HIS A 204 10.03 28.18 -20.63
C HIS A 204 10.01 29.63 -20.11
N ALA A 205 9.70 29.84 -18.83
CA ALA A 205 9.74 31.18 -18.24
C ALA A 205 11.18 31.73 -18.16
N ILE A 206 12.14 30.87 -17.81
CA ILE A 206 13.56 31.24 -17.79
C ILE A 206 14.06 31.57 -19.20
N GLU A 207 13.73 30.75 -20.20
CA GLU A 207 14.10 30.99 -21.60
C GLU A 207 13.56 32.34 -22.11
N ARG A 208 12.29 32.62 -21.84
CA ARG A 208 11.66 33.90 -22.21
C ARG A 208 12.35 35.08 -21.54
N ALA A 209 12.59 35.01 -20.22
CA ALA A 209 13.25 36.08 -19.48
C ALA A 209 14.70 36.31 -19.95
N LEU A 210 15.41 35.25 -20.34
CA LEU A 210 16.76 35.36 -20.92
C LEU A 210 16.73 36.07 -22.27
N GLU A 211 15.76 35.77 -23.13
CA GLU A 211 15.64 36.39 -24.44
C GLU A 211 15.24 37.87 -24.34
N GLU A 212 14.32 38.20 -23.44
CA GLU A 212 13.97 39.60 -23.11
C GLU A 212 15.18 40.37 -22.57
N LYS A 213 15.98 39.76 -21.67
CA LYS A 213 17.23 40.36 -21.17
C LYS A 213 18.27 40.58 -22.27
N LYS A 214 18.38 39.69 -23.25
CA LYS A 214 19.28 39.90 -24.41
C LYS A 214 18.80 41.07 -25.25
N SER A 215 17.52 41.13 -25.58
CA SER A 215 16.94 42.21 -26.40
C SER A 215 17.12 43.58 -25.73
N THR A 216 16.78 43.69 -24.44
CA THR A 216 16.98 44.92 -23.66
C THR A 216 18.45 45.31 -23.56
N ARG A 217 19.38 44.36 -23.43
CA ARG A 217 20.82 44.62 -23.44
C ARG A 217 21.30 45.17 -24.79
N GLU A 218 20.81 44.64 -25.91
CA GLU A 218 21.18 45.15 -27.23
C GLU A 218 20.64 46.57 -27.46
N VAL A 219 19.41 46.87 -27.03
CA VAL A 219 18.86 48.24 -27.04
C VAL A 219 19.73 49.17 -26.20
N ALA A 220 20.11 48.75 -24.98
CA ALA A 220 20.96 49.54 -24.09
C ALA A 220 22.36 49.79 -24.67
N LYS A 221 23.00 48.79 -25.29
CA LYS A 221 24.29 48.97 -25.98
C LYS A 221 24.17 49.95 -27.15
N ASN A 222 23.07 49.90 -27.91
CA ASN A 222 22.87 50.80 -29.03
C ASN A 222 22.64 52.24 -28.56
N SER A 223 21.82 52.44 -27.53
CA SER A 223 21.61 53.76 -26.94
C SER A 223 22.89 54.33 -26.32
N GLU A 224 23.70 53.50 -25.65
CA GLU A 224 25.02 53.88 -25.14
C GLU A 224 25.95 54.36 -26.27
N LYS A 225 26.03 53.63 -27.39
CA LYS A 225 26.82 54.05 -28.57
C LYS A 225 26.37 55.40 -29.12
N ILE A 226 25.05 55.61 -29.24
CA ILE A 226 24.47 56.87 -29.72
C ILE A 226 24.83 58.02 -28.75
N ALA A 227 24.68 57.80 -27.45
CA ALA A 227 25.02 58.79 -26.42
C ALA A 227 26.51 59.15 -26.43
N MET A 228 27.39 58.15 -26.55
CA MET A 228 28.84 58.33 -26.66
C MET A 228 29.24 59.09 -27.91
N GLN A 229 28.59 58.82 -29.05
CA GLN A 229 28.84 59.59 -30.27
C GLN A 229 28.41 61.05 -30.10
N SER A 230 27.22 61.30 -29.56
CA SER A 230 26.75 62.65 -29.26
C SER A 230 27.68 63.40 -28.30
N TYR A 231 28.21 62.72 -27.27
CA TYR A 231 29.19 63.30 -26.36
C TYR A 231 30.48 63.71 -27.08
N ARG A 232 31.02 62.83 -27.95
CA ARG A 232 32.19 63.15 -28.78
C ARG A 232 31.95 64.35 -29.68
N ASP A 233 30.78 64.43 -30.32
CA ASP A 233 30.41 65.55 -31.19
C ASP A 233 30.32 66.86 -30.40
N LYS A 234 29.67 66.85 -29.23
CA LYS A 234 29.63 68.02 -28.32
C LYS A 234 31.01 68.44 -27.87
N ASN A 235 31.89 67.50 -27.53
CA ASN A 235 33.26 67.79 -27.13
C ASN A 235 34.06 68.41 -28.28
N ALA A 236 33.90 67.91 -29.52
CA ALA A 236 34.52 68.50 -30.70
C ALA A 236 34.04 69.94 -30.95
N ILE A 237 32.73 70.21 -30.77
CA ILE A 237 32.18 71.57 -30.84
C ILE A 237 32.79 72.46 -29.75
N ALA A 238 32.86 71.99 -28.50
CA ALA A 238 33.46 72.75 -27.40
C ALA A 238 34.94 73.09 -27.65
N GLU A 239 35.72 72.16 -28.20
CA GLU A 239 37.11 72.40 -28.61
C GLU A 239 37.21 73.44 -29.74
N LEU A 240 36.31 73.40 -30.73
CA LEU A 240 36.24 74.41 -31.78
C LEU A 240 35.92 75.79 -31.22
N TYR A 241 34.91 75.88 -30.34
CA TYR A 241 34.58 77.12 -29.62
C TYR A 241 35.78 77.65 -28.84
N THR A 242 36.49 76.78 -28.11
CA THR A 242 37.70 77.16 -27.38
C THR A 242 38.79 77.72 -28.32
N LYS A 243 38.99 77.10 -29.49
CA LYS A 243 39.95 77.58 -30.51
C LYS A 243 39.53 78.93 -31.11
N VAL A 244 38.25 79.11 -31.44
CA VAL A 244 37.70 80.38 -31.95
C VAL A 244 37.82 81.47 -30.91
N PHE A 245 37.45 81.18 -29.66
CA PHE A 245 37.54 82.12 -28.55
C PHE A 245 38.99 82.57 -28.32
N LYS A 246 39.96 81.64 -28.34
CA LYS A 246 41.40 81.98 -28.31
C LYS A 246 41.83 82.88 -29.47
N LYS A 247 41.37 82.62 -30.70
CA LYS A 247 41.66 83.48 -31.87
C LYS A 247 41.02 84.85 -31.73
N MET A 248 39.77 84.91 -31.28
CA MET A 248 39.03 86.15 -31.06
C MET A 248 39.72 87.01 -30.01
N PHE A 249 40.17 86.41 -28.90
CA PHE A 249 40.96 87.08 -27.87
C PHE A 249 42.29 87.63 -28.40
N LYS A 250 42.97 86.87 -29.27
CA LYS A 250 44.20 87.32 -29.94
C LYS A 250 43.95 88.53 -30.86
N HIS A 251 42.90 88.49 -31.68
CA HIS A 251 42.52 89.61 -32.55
C HIS A 251 42.02 90.82 -31.76
N PHE A 252 41.29 90.59 -30.67
CA PHE A 252 40.86 91.66 -29.77
C PHE A 252 42.06 92.38 -29.16
N GLY A 253 43.08 91.64 -28.69
CA GLY A 253 44.34 92.24 -28.25
C GLY A 253 45.07 93.02 -29.35
N GLN A 254 45.06 92.53 -30.59
CA GLN A 254 45.62 93.27 -31.74
C GLN A 254 44.83 94.55 -32.04
N MET A 255 43.50 94.50 -31.99
CA MET A 255 42.64 95.65 -32.23
C MET A 255 42.79 96.72 -31.14
N GLN A 256 42.95 96.29 -29.89
CA GLN A 256 43.23 97.17 -28.76
C GLN A 256 44.59 97.86 -28.92
N ALA A 257 45.62 97.13 -29.37
CA ALA A 257 46.94 97.71 -29.68
C ALA A 257 46.90 98.73 -30.83
N ILE A 258 46.12 98.46 -31.89
CA ILE A 258 45.92 99.41 -33.00
C ILE A 258 45.18 100.66 -32.51
N GLN A 259 44.10 100.52 -31.75
CA GLN A 259 43.38 101.66 -31.17
C GLN A 259 44.28 102.51 -30.28
N GLU A 260 45.15 101.88 -29.49
CA GLU A 260 46.08 102.59 -28.62
C GLU A 260 47.22 103.27 -29.40
N GLN A 261 47.61 102.69 -30.54
CA GLN A 261 48.58 103.29 -31.48
C GLN A 261 47.96 104.45 -32.28
N ASP A 262 46.71 104.33 -32.73
CA ASP A 262 45.95 105.38 -33.38
C ASP A 262 45.63 106.53 -32.41
N PHE A 263 45.29 106.22 -31.14
CA PHE A 263 45.13 107.21 -30.08
C PHE A 263 46.43 107.98 -29.83
N LYS A 264 47.59 107.29 -29.79
CA LYS A 264 48.91 107.93 -29.69
C LYS A 264 49.26 108.76 -30.93
N ALA A 265 48.90 108.31 -32.14
CA ALA A 265 49.12 109.04 -33.38
C ALA A 265 48.21 110.28 -33.53
N LEU A 266 46.95 110.19 -33.09
CA LEU A 266 46.02 111.33 -33.02
C LEU A 266 46.48 112.35 -31.97
N LYS A 267 46.97 111.88 -30.82
CA LYS A 267 47.57 112.72 -29.77
C LYS A 267 48.84 113.43 -30.26
N ALA A 268 49.67 112.75 -31.06
CA ALA A 268 50.87 113.36 -31.67
C ALA A 268 50.50 114.39 -32.75
N LYS A 269 49.51 114.10 -33.62
CA LYS A 269 49.05 115.05 -34.65
C LYS A 269 48.40 116.32 -34.06
N LEU A 270 47.69 116.22 -32.94
CA LEU A 270 47.12 117.38 -32.23
C LEU A 270 48.19 118.22 -31.49
N SER A 271 49.38 117.66 -31.22
CA SER A 271 50.50 118.39 -30.61
C SER A 271 51.28 119.24 -31.61
N ASP A 272 51.26 118.92 -32.90
CA ASP A 272 52.03 119.60 -33.95
C ASP A 272 51.25 120.73 -34.66
N GLU A 273 49.91 120.78 -34.54
CA GLU A 273 49.07 121.75 -35.28
C GLU A 273 48.75 123.03 -34.48
N GLY A 274 49.24 123.19 -33.25
CA GLY A 274 49.16 124.46 -32.51
C GLY A 274 47.73 124.98 -32.22
N VAL A 275 46.71 124.12 -32.31
CA VAL A 275 45.32 124.44 -31.95
C VAL A 275 44.87 123.51 -30.82
N LEU A 276 45.34 123.79 -29.61
CA LEU A 276 44.76 123.26 -28.38
C LEU A 276 43.55 124.12 -28.01
N ASP A 277 42.37 123.75 -28.49
CA ASP A 277 41.12 124.24 -27.91
C ASP A 277 40.68 123.25 -26.82
N LYS A 278 40.52 123.74 -25.57
CA LYS A 278 40.13 122.94 -24.38
C LYS A 278 38.84 122.13 -24.61
N SER A 279 38.01 122.54 -25.57
CA SER A 279 36.79 121.85 -25.99
C SER A 279 37.05 120.48 -26.63
N LEU A 280 38.13 120.31 -27.40
CA LEU A 280 38.46 119.06 -28.09
C LEU A 280 39.08 118.02 -27.15
N GLU A 281 39.89 118.45 -26.17
CA GLU A 281 40.50 117.58 -25.17
C GLU A 281 39.45 116.96 -24.22
N ALA A 282 38.45 117.74 -23.83
CA ALA A 282 37.30 117.25 -23.06
C ALA A 282 36.47 116.19 -23.82
N LYS A 283 36.24 116.37 -25.13
CA LYS A 283 35.55 115.35 -25.96
C LYS A 283 36.38 114.09 -26.18
N LEU A 284 37.71 114.21 -26.10
CA LEU A 284 38.64 113.10 -26.27
C LEU A 284 38.71 112.24 -25.01
N GLU A 285 38.77 112.85 -23.83
CA GLU A 285 38.63 112.16 -22.54
C GLU A 285 37.23 111.54 -22.38
N GLU A 286 36.17 112.22 -22.82
CA GLU A 286 34.80 111.67 -22.85
C GLU A 286 34.72 110.44 -23.76
N ARG A 287 35.34 110.46 -24.95
CA ARG A 287 35.40 109.28 -25.83
C ARG A 287 36.18 108.13 -25.20
N GLN A 288 37.31 108.40 -24.56
CA GLN A 288 38.13 107.39 -23.89
C GLN A 288 37.40 106.77 -22.68
N ALA A 289 36.65 107.57 -21.92
CA ALA A 289 35.77 107.10 -20.87
C ALA A 289 34.62 106.23 -21.42
N VAL A 290 33.99 106.62 -22.54
CA VAL A 290 32.94 105.82 -23.18
C VAL A 290 33.47 104.49 -23.70
N THR A 291 34.66 104.47 -24.32
CA THR A 291 35.27 103.22 -24.83
C THR A 291 35.73 102.31 -23.69
N CYS A 292 36.31 102.87 -22.61
CA CYS A 292 36.69 102.11 -21.42
C CYS A 292 35.45 101.54 -20.72
N ASN A 293 34.37 102.31 -20.59
CA ASN A 293 33.11 101.87 -20.01
C ASN A 293 32.43 100.78 -20.86
N GLN A 294 32.41 100.91 -22.19
CA GLN A 294 31.89 99.86 -23.07
C GLN A 294 32.69 98.57 -22.96
N THR A 295 34.02 98.65 -22.85
CA THR A 295 34.88 97.46 -22.70
C THR A 295 34.68 96.78 -21.35
N ASN A 296 34.57 97.55 -20.27
CA ASN A 296 34.26 97.03 -18.94
C ASN A 296 32.86 96.43 -18.87
N TYR A 297 31.86 97.03 -19.55
CA TYR A 297 30.50 96.50 -19.60
C TYR A 297 30.44 95.17 -20.38
N VAL A 298 31.19 95.04 -21.47
CA VAL A 298 31.27 93.79 -22.26
C VAL A 298 32.02 92.71 -21.48
N MET A 299 33.13 93.03 -20.81
CA MET A 299 33.83 92.08 -19.93
C MET A 299 32.95 91.65 -18.76
N SER A 300 32.30 92.58 -18.05
CA SER A 300 31.42 92.26 -16.92
C SER A 300 30.22 91.40 -17.36
N PHE A 301 29.64 91.67 -18.53
CA PHE A 301 28.54 90.85 -19.07
C PHE A 301 29.01 89.43 -19.44
N SER A 302 30.23 89.29 -19.97
CA SER A 302 30.81 87.98 -20.27
C SER A 302 31.17 87.17 -19.02
N GLU A 303 31.69 87.82 -17.98
CA GLU A 303 31.98 87.18 -16.68
C GLU A 303 30.70 86.76 -15.96
N LEU A 304 29.67 87.60 -15.98
CA LEU A 304 28.32 87.27 -15.48
C LEU A 304 27.71 86.08 -16.22
N ALA A 305 27.87 86.00 -17.55
CA ALA A 305 27.38 84.88 -18.34
C ALA A 305 28.11 83.56 -18.00
N VAL A 306 29.43 83.60 -17.81
CA VAL A 306 30.22 82.42 -17.38
C VAL A 306 29.86 82.00 -15.96
N LEU A 307 29.67 82.94 -15.02
CA LEU A 307 29.23 82.62 -13.66
C LEU A 307 27.83 82.01 -13.63
N SER A 308 26.90 82.56 -14.43
CA SER A 308 25.54 82.04 -14.57
C SER A 308 25.54 80.60 -15.08
N LEU A 309 26.33 80.30 -16.12
CA LEU A 309 26.47 78.94 -16.64
C LEU A 309 27.12 77.98 -15.62
N LYS A 310 28.13 78.43 -14.88
CA LYS A 310 28.75 77.63 -13.81
C LYS A 310 27.77 77.31 -12.68
N LEU A 311 26.98 78.30 -12.24
CA LEU A 311 25.99 78.10 -11.18
C LEU A 311 24.88 77.14 -11.64
N SER A 312 24.41 77.29 -12.90
CA SER A 312 23.44 76.36 -13.49
C SER A 312 23.99 74.94 -13.57
N LEU A 313 25.26 74.76 -13.96
CA LEU A 313 25.90 73.45 -14.02
C LEU A 313 26.03 72.84 -12.62
N PHE A 314 26.41 73.64 -11.62
CA PHE A 314 26.54 73.19 -10.23
C PHE A 314 25.21 72.66 -9.68
N ILE A 315 24.12 73.42 -9.88
CA ILE A 315 22.78 73.00 -9.47
C ILE A 315 22.36 71.70 -10.16
N SER A 316 22.61 71.56 -11.47
CA SER A 316 22.31 70.32 -12.19
C SER A 316 23.10 69.11 -11.69
N VAL A 317 24.35 69.31 -11.28
CA VAL A 317 25.18 68.23 -10.70
C VAL A 317 24.67 67.81 -9.33
N GLU A 318 24.29 68.75 -8.45
CA GLU A 318 23.70 68.43 -7.15
C GLU A 318 22.38 67.66 -7.29
N GLN A 319 21.51 68.08 -8.23
CA GLN A 319 20.25 67.38 -8.50
C GLN A 319 20.47 65.93 -8.96
N LEU A 320 21.49 65.71 -9.80
CA LEU A 320 21.85 64.36 -10.25
C LEU A 320 22.42 63.50 -9.12
N ASP A 321 23.22 64.07 -8.22
CA ASP A 321 23.77 63.34 -7.07
C ASP A 321 22.66 62.94 -6.08
N GLU A 322 21.66 63.80 -5.87
CA GLU A 322 20.51 63.49 -5.02
C GLU A 322 19.64 62.39 -5.63
N LEU A 323 19.33 62.46 -6.92
CA LEU A 323 18.63 61.39 -7.65
C LEU A 323 19.40 60.06 -7.57
N ARG A 324 20.72 60.10 -7.72
CA ARG A 324 21.58 58.91 -7.60
C ARG A 324 21.46 58.29 -6.21
N LYS A 325 21.53 59.09 -5.14
CA LYS A 325 21.39 58.59 -3.75
C LYS A 325 20.03 57.97 -3.49
N GLN A 326 18.95 58.54 -4.04
CA GLN A 326 17.62 57.97 -3.92
C GLN A 326 17.53 56.60 -4.60
N LEU A 327 18.11 56.48 -5.80
CA LEU A 327 18.09 55.24 -6.57
C LEU A 327 18.95 54.14 -5.93
N GLU A 328 20.08 54.51 -5.32
CA GLU A 328 20.91 53.60 -4.51
C GLU A 328 20.13 53.10 -3.27
N LYS A 329 19.44 53.98 -2.54
CA LYS A 329 18.59 53.59 -1.40
C LYS A 329 17.47 52.63 -1.82
N GLU A 330 16.77 52.93 -2.93
CA GLU A 330 15.69 52.08 -3.42
C GLU A 330 16.20 50.70 -3.86
N ARG A 331 17.38 50.65 -4.52
CA ARG A 331 18.05 49.40 -4.87
C ARG A 331 18.36 48.57 -3.62
N ASP A 332 18.95 49.20 -2.61
CA ASP A 332 19.37 48.50 -1.39
C ASP A 332 18.17 47.96 -0.60
N LEU A 333 17.08 48.74 -0.52
CA LEU A 333 15.82 48.28 0.08
C LEU A 333 15.25 47.07 -0.66
N LYS A 334 15.19 47.12 -2.00
CA LYS A 334 14.71 46.00 -2.83
C LYS A 334 15.58 44.75 -2.68
N LEU A 335 16.90 44.92 -2.52
CA LEU A 335 17.81 43.80 -2.31
C LEU A 335 17.61 43.18 -0.92
N GLU A 336 17.39 44.00 0.10
CA GLU A 336 17.10 43.54 1.46
C GLU A 336 15.77 42.77 1.52
N ASP A 337 14.71 43.31 0.90
CA ASP A 337 13.39 42.65 0.83
C ASP A 337 13.49 41.31 0.07
N ALA A 338 14.15 41.29 -1.09
CA ALA A 338 14.38 40.05 -1.83
C ALA A 338 15.19 39.02 -1.03
N THR A 339 16.15 39.48 -0.22
CA THR A 339 16.95 38.61 0.66
C THR A 339 16.10 38.02 1.78
N LYS A 340 15.22 38.82 2.39
CA LYS A 340 14.26 38.35 3.41
C LYS A 340 13.31 37.30 2.84
N ASP A 341 12.73 37.57 1.67
CA ASP A 341 11.83 36.64 1.01
C ASP A 341 12.53 35.31 0.64
N PHE A 342 13.75 35.39 0.10
CA PHE A 342 14.55 34.21 -0.19
C PHE A 342 14.83 33.36 1.05
N ASN A 343 15.20 34.00 2.18
CA ASN A 343 15.46 33.28 3.43
C ASN A 343 14.20 32.64 4.00
N ASN A 344 13.05 33.31 3.92
CA ASN A 344 11.77 32.75 4.35
C ASN A 344 11.38 31.52 3.53
N VAL A 345 11.50 31.60 2.19
CA VAL A 345 11.24 30.46 1.30
C VAL A 345 12.21 29.31 1.57
N LYS A 346 13.49 29.61 1.80
CA LYS A 346 14.50 28.61 2.16
C LYS A 346 14.13 27.85 3.43
N LEU A 347 13.70 28.57 4.49
CA LEU A 347 13.28 27.96 5.74
C LEU A 347 12.03 27.07 5.57
N ASP A 348 11.03 27.49 4.78
CA ASP A 348 9.84 26.67 4.48
C ASP A 348 10.22 25.38 3.74
N VAL A 349 11.10 25.48 2.72
CA VAL A 349 11.59 24.32 1.97
C VAL A 349 12.36 23.36 2.88
N GLU A 350 13.23 23.86 3.75
CA GLU A 350 13.98 23.03 4.71
C GLU A 350 13.07 22.36 5.75
N SER A 351 11.98 23.02 6.16
CA SER A 351 10.96 22.43 7.03
C SER A 351 10.26 21.26 6.33
N ARG A 352 9.76 21.49 5.10
CA ARG A 352 9.07 20.44 4.31
C ARG A 352 9.97 19.25 4.01
N ARG A 353 11.27 19.48 3.75
CA ARG A 353 12.24 18.39 3.55
C ARG A 353 12.34 17.50 4.78
N ARG A 354 12.45 18.09 5.98
CA ARG A 354 12.52 17.33 7.25
C ARG A 354 11.25 16.50 7.49
N ASP A 355 10.08 17.06 7.20
CA ASP A 355 8.81 16.33 7.32
C ASP A 355 8.74 15.13 6.37
N LEU A 356 9.22 15.29 5.13
CA LEU A 356 9.29 14.19 4.16
C LEU A 356 10.27 13.10 4.58
N GLU A 357 11.45 13.46 5.09
CA GLU A 357 12.44 12.50 5.61
C GLU A 357 11.89 11.71 6.81
N ALA A 358 11.16 12.36 7.71
CA ALA A 358 10.49 11.67 8.82
C ALA A 358 9.43 10.68 8.33
N ARG A 359 8.61 11.07 7.35
CA ARG A 359 7.61 10.18 6.74
C ARG A 359 8.27 9.00 6.02
N GLN A 360 9.37 9.23 5.31
CA GLN A 360 10.10 8.16 4.64
C GLN A 360 10.61 7.12 5.64
N LYS A 361 11.24 7.56 6.74
CA LYS A 361 11.69 6.64 7.81
C LYS A 361 10.54 5.83 8.41
N ASN A 362 9.37 6.46 8.62
CA ASN A 362 8.19 5.75 9.13
C ASN A 362 7.70 4.68 8.13
N VAL A 363 7.71 4.98 6.83
CA VAL A 363 7.34 4.00 5.80
C VAL A 363 8.34 2.86 5.73
N GLU A 364 9.65 3.16 5.79
CA GLU A 364 10.71 2.14 5.82
C GLU A 364 10.58 1.22 7.04
N ALA A 365 10.28 1.75 8.22
CA ALA A 365 10.05 0.95 9.42
C ALA A 365 8.85 -0.01 9.27
N VAL A 366 7.72 0.48 8.74
CA VAL A 366 6.53 -0.35 8.50
C VAL A 366 6.80 -1.45 7.48
N VAL A 367 7.61 -1.18 6.45
CA VAL A 367 7.99 -2.19 5.45
C VAL A 367 8.83 -3.30 6.07
N VAL A 368 9.74 -2.97 7.00
CA VAL A 368 10.56 -3.96 7.71
C VAL A 368 9.74 -4.83 8.65
N GLU A 369 8.69 -4.32 9.29
CA GLU A 369 7.81 -5.12 10.16
C GLU A 369 6.91 -6.11 9.40
N VAL A 370 6.72 -5.92 8.09
CA VAL A 370 5.83 -6.73 7.24
C VAL A 370 6.60 -7.79 6.42
N LEU A 371 7.93 -7.75 6.41
CA LEU A 371 8.83 -8.74 5.79
C LEU A 371 9.43 -9.66 6.86
#